data_AF-A0A976E0P0-F1
#
_entry.id   AF-A0A976E0P0-F1
#
_cell.length_a   1.000
_cell.length_b   1.000
_cell.length_c   1.000
_cell.angle_alpha   90.00
_cell.angle_beta   90.00
_cell.angle_gamma   90.00
#
_symmetry.space_group_name_H-M   'P 1'
#
loop_
_entity.id
_entity.type
_entity.pdbx_description
1 polymer ?
#
loop_
_entity_poly.entity_id
_entity_poly.type
_entity_poly.pdbx_seq_one_letter_code
_entity_poly.pdbx_strand_id
1 'polypeptide(L)'
;DLARLEPLWSWAREDTRSTTPWLCGPYSAADAFFAPVATRIATYNLPVNAQAQLYVNAHLAHPSFRRWRAMGMVDGPDQDFYRRDYPRRDWPGPVRLPATATEGTDSENTTCPYSGKPVTHTLSLYGRSFGFCNAFCRDKTVADPEAWPKFMALYQS
;
A
#
# COMPACT_ATOMS: atom_id res chain seq x y z
N ASP A 1 -7.74 19.48 13.82
CA ASP A 1 -7.00 19.84 15.03
C ASP A 1 -5.87 18.84 15.26
N LEU A 2 -4.73 19.02 14.58
CA LEU A 2 -3.55 18.14 14.70
C LEU A 2 -2.90 18.27 16.09
N ALA A 3 -3.00 19.45 16.69
CA ALA A 3 -2.48 19.75 18.03
C ALA A 3 -3.11 18.85 19.12
N ARG A 4 -4.31 18.30 18.88
CA ARG A 4 -4.92 17.29 19.76
C ARG A 4 -4.44 15.86 19.51
N LEU A 5 -4.09 15.52 18.27
CA LEU A 5 -3.68 14.15 17.91
C LEU A 5 -2.29 13.83 18.45
N GLU A 6 -1.37 14.78 18.37
CA GLU A 6 0.01 14.60 18.82
C GLU A 6 0.15 14.21 20.30
N PRO A 7 -0.45 14.94 21.26
CA PRO A 7 -0.40 14.54 22.67
C PRO A 7 -1.18 13.25 22.94
N LEU A 8 -2.29 13.00 22.22
CA LEU A 8 -3.07 11.77 22.37
C LEU A 8 -2.27 10.52 21.96
N TRP A 9 -1.61 10.58 20.80
CA TRP A 9 -0.77 9.47 20.33
C TRP A 9 0.48 9.29 21.19
N SER A 10 1.08 10.39 21.65
CA SER A 10 2.23 10.33 22.57
C SER A 10 1.84 9.68 23.89
N TRP A 11 0.73 10.12 24.49
CA TRP A 11 0.18 9.53 25.71
C TRP A 11 -0.11 8.03 25.55
N ALA A 12 -0.76 7.62 24.45
CA ALA A 12 -1.08 6.20 24.24
C ALA A 12 0.20 5.33 24.20
N ARG A 13 1.26 5.83 23.55
CA ARG A 13 2.55 5.13 23.48
C ARG A 13 3.23 5.07 24.84
N GLU A 14 3.18 6.15 25.62
CA GLU A 14 3.76 6.21 26.96
C GLU A 14 3.04 5.29 27.94
N ASP A 15 1.70 5.38 27.99
CA ASP A 15 0.84 4.60 28.89
C ASP A 15 0.98 3.08 28.65
N THR A 16 1.03 2.69 27.38
CA THR A 16 1.21 1.28 26.98
C THR A 16 2.66 0.84 26.93
N ARG A 17 3.61 1.75 27.15
CA ARG A 17 5.06 1.52 27.03
C ARG A 17 5.45 0.94 25.66
N SER A 18 4.83 1.46 24.59
CA SER A 18 5.10 1.01 23.23
C SER A 18 6.54 1.32 22.82
N THR A 19 7.30 0.27 22.48
CA THR A 19 8.65 0.38 21.91
C THR A 19 8.66 0.25 20.38
N THR A 20 7.49 0.11 19.77
CA THR A 20 7.33 0.04 18.31
C THR A 20 6.85 1.40 17.76
N PRO A 21 6.73 1.55 16.43
CA PRO A 21 6.08 2.72 15.85
C PRO A 21 4.59 2.87 16.20
N TRP A 22 3.90 1.82 16.66
CA TRP A 22 2.44 1.79 16.87
C TRP A 22 2.02 2.31 18.24
N LEU A 23 0.73 2.63 18.39
CA LEU A 23 0.22 3.30 19.60
C LEU A 23 0.30 2.43 20.85
N CYS A 24 -0.02 1.14 20.74
CA CYS A 24 -0.25 0.25 21.89
C CYS A 24 0.63 -1.01 21.87
N GLY A 25 1.90 -0.92 21.45
CA GLY A 25 2.79 -2.07 21.28
C GLY A 25 2.79 -2.59 19.84
N PRO A 26 2.53 -3.88 19.56
CA PRO A 26 2.34 -4.36 18.19
C PRO A 26 1.14 -3.69 17.48
N TYR A 27 1.10 -3.76 16.14
CA TYR A 27 -0.01 -3.19 15.35
C TYR A 27 -1.37 -3.72 15.83
N SER A 28 -2.33 -2.83 16.03
CA SER A 28 -3.60 -3.13 16.68
C SER A 28 -4.81 -2.48 15.99
N ALA A 29 -6.01 -2.73 16.53
CA ALA A 29 -7.23 -2.07 16.06
C ALA A 29 -7.17 -0.53 16.20
N ALA A 30 -6.45 0.00 17.20
CA ALA A 30 -6.26 1.44 17.35
C ALA A 30 -5.53 2.03 16.13
N ASP A 31 -4.51 1.32 15.63
CA ASP A 31 -3.74 1.76 14.46
C ASP A 31 -4.58 1.67 13.17
N ALA A 32 -5.33 0.57 13.01
CA ALA A 32 -6.28 0.46 11.90
C ALA A 32 -7.32 1.60 11.89
N PHE A 33 -7.80 2.01 13.07
CA PHE A 33 -8.73 3.13 13.21
C PHE A 33 -8.10 4.47 12.82
N PHE A 34 -6.83 4.70 13.15
CA PHE A 34 -6.12 5.94 12.82
C PHE A 34 -5.45 5.96 11.43
N ALA A 35 -5.41 4.83 10.70
CA ALA A 35 -4.84 4.77 9.35
C ALA A 35 -5.39 5.82 8.36
N PRO A 36 -6.71 6.13 8.32
CA PRO A 36 -7.24 7.21 7.48
C PRO A 36 -6.75 8.60 7.91
N VAL A 37 -6.50 8.83 9.21
CA VAL A 37 -5.96 10.10 9.71
C VAL A 37 -4.50 10.25 9.30
N ALA A 38 -3.69 9.21 9.50
CA ALA A 38 -2.30 9.17 9.04
C ALA A 38 -2.21 9.42 7.52
N THR A 39 -3.11 8.82 6.75
CA THR A 39 -3.18 9.01 5.29
C THR A 39 -3.50 10.45 4.92
N ARG A 40 -4.44 11.13 5.60
CA ARG A 40 -4.75 12.54 5.33
C ARG A 40 -3.60 13.48 5.67
N ILE A 41 -2.91 13.23 6.77
CA ILE A 41 -1.67 13.96 7.12
C ILE A 41 -0.67 13.80 5.97
N ALA A 42 -0.46 12.56 5.55
CA ALA A 42 0.47 12.23 4.48
C ALA A 42 0.08 12.86 3.14
N THR A 43 -1.17 12.80 2.69
CA THR A 43 -1.61 13.21 1.34
C THR A 43 -1.93 14.70 1.21
N TYR A 44 -2.36 15.35 2.28
CA TYR A 44 -2.54 16.81 2.33
C TYR A 44 -1.29 17.56 2.80
N ASN A 45 -0.19 16.84 3.08
CA ASN A 45 1.09 17.43 3.51
C ASN A 45 0.91 18.31 4.76
N LEU A 46 0.14 17.80 5.72
CA LEU A 46 -0.14 18.53 6.95
C LEU A 46 1.08 18.47 7.89
N PRO A 47 1.51 19.59 8.49
CA PRO A 47 2.66 19.59 9.38
C PRO A 47 2.30 18.88 10.69
N VAL A 48 3.17 17.96 11.11
CA VAL A 48 3.12 17.29 12.41
C VAL A 48 4.54 17.16 12.97
N ASN A 49 4.65 16.94 14.27
CA ASN A 49 5.92 16.70 14.94
C ASN A 49 6.57 15.37 14.48
N ALA A 50 7.84 15.19 14.82
CA ALA A 50 8.62 14.04 14.37
C ALA A 50 8.03 12.69 14.82
N GLN A 51 7.47 12.59 16.03
CA GLN A 51 6.88 11.34 16.54
C GLN A 51 5.61 10.96 15.76
N ALA A 52 4.74 11.92 15.51
CA ALA A 52 3.55 11.72 14.68
C ALA A 52 3.95 11.39 13.22
N GLN A 53 5.01 12.00 12.69
CA GLN A 53 5.50 11.66 11.34
C GLN A 53 6.04 10.22 11.26
N LEU A 54 6.71 9.72 12.30
CA LEU A 54 7.12 8.30 12.36
C LEU A 54 5.91 7.36 12.32
N TYR A 55 4.85 7.71 13.05
CA TYR A 55 3.59 6.95 13.05
C TYR A 55 2.91 6.97 11.66
N VAL A 56 2.91 8.11 10.99
CA VAL A 56 2.44 8.25 9.60
C VAL A 56 3.25 7.37 8.66
N ASN A 57 4.59 7.46 8.70
CA ASN A 57 5.46 6.67 7.83
C ASN A 57 5.28 5.16 8.05
N ALA A 58 5.09 4.74 9.31
CA ALA A 58 4.80 3.34 9.64
C ALA A 58 3.51 2.86 8.94
N HIS A 59 2.44 3.67 8.94
CA HIS A 59 1.21 3.35 8.20
C HIS A 59 1.43 3.18 6.71
N LEU A 60 2.13 4.14 6.07
CA LEU A 60 2.36 4.11 4.62
C LEU A 60 3.19 2.90 4.19
N ALA A 61 4.07 2.40 5.07
CA ALA A 61 4.90 1.23 4.84
C ALA A 61 4.25 -0.09 5.26
N HIS A 62 3.12 -0.07 5.99
CA HIS A 62 2.53 -1.28 6.56
C HIS A 62 2.00 -2.23 5.46
N PRO A 63 2.37 -3.53 5.45
CA PRO A 63 2.01 -4.44 4.37
C PRO A 63 0.50 -4.52 4.09
N SER A 64 -0.33 -4.58 5.14
CA SER A 64 -1.79 -4.64 4.98
C SER A 64 -2.36 -3.34 4.38
N PHE A 65 -1.78 -2.20 4.75
CA PHE A 65 -2.20 -0.90 4.19
C PHE A 65 -1.81 -0.78 2.72
N ARG A 66 -0.57 -1.16 2.37
CA ARG A 66 -0.09 -1.22 0.98
C ARG A 66 -0.99 -2.10 0.10
N ARG A 67 -1.34 -3.31 0.58
CA ARG A 67 -2.27 -4.21 -0.13
C ARG A 67 -3.66 -3.62 -0.27
N TRP A 68 -4.22 -3.04 0.79
CA TRP A 68 -5.54 -2.41 0.75
C TRP A 68 -5.59 -1.27 -0.28
N ARG A 69 -4.60 -0.38 -0.25
CA ARG A 69 -4.45 0.69 -1.25
C ARG A 69 -4.31 0.14 -2.66
N ALA A 70 -3.45 -0.86 -2.88
CA ALA A 70 -3.21 -1.45 -4.19
C ALA A 70 -4.47 -2.09 -4.79
N MET A 71 -5.29 -2.76 -3.96
CA MET A 71 -6.59 -3.28 -4.38
C MET A 71 -7.59 -2.16 -4.64
N GLY A 72 -7.67 -1.15 -3.78
CA GLY A 72 -8.57 0.00 -3.98
C GLY A 72 -8.25 0.85 -5.21
N MET A 73 -7.00 0.84 -5.69
CA MET A 73 -6.62 1.51 -6.95
C MET A 73 -7.13 0.80 -8.21
N VAL A 74 -7.56 -0.45 -8.09
CA VAL A 74 -7.96 -1.29 -9.24
C VAL A 74 -9.37 -1.86 -9.06
N ASP A 75 -10.06 -1.49 -7.97
CA ASP A 75 -11.39 -1.97 -7.63
C ASP A 75 -12.43 -0.90 -7.98
N GLY A 76 -13.12 -1.12 -9.10
CA GLY A 76 -14.19 -0.25 -9.59
C GLY A 76 -13.70 1.02 -10.30
N PRO A 77 -14.63 1.75 -10.94
CA PRO A 77 -14.32 3.01 -11.59
C PRO A 77 -14.15 4.14 -10.57
N ASP A 78 -13.26 5.07 -10.91
CA ASP A 78 -13.20 6.38 -10.27
C ASP A 78 -14.60 7.02 -10.25
N GLN A 79 -14.93 7.64 -9.13
CA GLN A 79 -16.22 8.30 -8.94
C GLN A 79 -16.09 9.77 -9.35
N ASP A 80 -16.49 10.09 -10.57
CA ASP A 80 -16.34 11.45 -11.15
C ASP A 80 -16.98 12.55 -10.28
N PHE A 81 -18.05 12.23 -9.54
CA PHE A 81 -18.68 13.16 -8.61
C PHE A 81 -17.73 13.72 -7.52
N TYR A 82 -16.75 12.92 -7.08
CA TYR A 82 -15.76 13.34 -6.08
C TYR A 82 -14.49 13.92 -6.70
N ARG A 83 -14.35 13.88 -8.03
CA ARG A 83 -13.16 14.39 -8.71
C ARG A 83 -13.08 15.91 -8.55
N ARG A 84 -11.90 16.37 -8.16
CA ARG A 84 -11.55 17.79 -8.09
C ARG A 84 -10.31 18.01 -8.95
N ASP A 85 -10.30 19.09 -9.73
CA ASP A 85 -9.18 19.45 -10.59
C ASP A 85 -8.09 20.16 -9.77
N TYR A 86 -7.55 19.44 -8.80
CA TYR A 86 -6.44 19.91 -7.97
C TYR A 86 -5.13 19.27 -8.44
N PRO A 87 -4.00 19.98 -8.32
CA PRO A 87 -2.69 19.40 -8.60
C PRO A 87 -2.50 18.08 -7.86
N ARG A 88 -2.11 17.04 -8.60
CA ARG A 88 -1.78 15.73 -8.05
C ARG A 88 -0.28 15.64 -7.80
N ARG A 89 0.09 14.81 -6.84
CA ARG A 89 1.47 14.44 -6.54
C ARG A 89 1.57 12.96 -6.35
N ASP A 90 2.80 12.47 -6.40
CA ASP A 90 3.06 11.07 -6.13
C ASP A 90 2.72 10.69 -4.70
N TRP A 91 2.40 9.40 -4.55
CA TRP A 91 2.15 8.79 -3.26
C TRP A 91 3.39 8.96 -2.35
N PRO A 92 3.25 9.53 -1.15
CA PRO A 92 4.39 9.83 -0.27
C PRO A 92 4.93 8.60 0.49
N GLY A 93 4.35 7.42 0.29
CA GLY A 93 4.87 6.19 0.88
C GLY A 93 6.06 5.61 0.12
N PRO A 94 6.40 4.33 0.37
CA PRO A 94 7.49 3.67 -0.34
C PRO A 94 7.37 3.78 -1.85
N VAL A 95 8.49 4.08 -2.52
CA VAL A 95 8.58 4.05 -3.98
C VAL A 95 8.31 2.63 -4.45
N ARG A 96 7.45 2.50 -5.46
CA ARG A 96 7.01 1.21 -5.98
C ARG A 96 7.92 0.75 -7.11
N LEU A 97 8.11 -0.55 -7.22
CA LEU A 97 8.76 -1.14 -8.40
C LEU A 97 7.97 -0.79 -9.68
N PRO A 98 8.65 -0.52 -10.81
CA PRO A 98 8.03 -0.01 -12.04
C PRO A 98 7.40 -1.14 -12.86
N ALA A 99 6.42 -1.83 -12.28
CA ALA A 99 5.66 -2.86 -12.96
C ALA A 99 4.61 -2.22 -13.90
N THR A 100 4.37 -2.85 -15.05
CA THR A 100 3.34 -2.44 -16.01
C THR A 100 2.53 -3.63 -16.49
N ALA A 101 1.22 -3.47 -16.67
CA ALA A 101 0.40 -4.49 -17.32
C ALA A 101 0.82 -4.66 -18.79
N THR A 102 0.89 -5.91 -19.26
CA THR A 102 1.19 -6.25 -20.65
C THR A 102 0.08 -7.09 -21.27
N GLU A 103 0.02 -7.08 -22.59
CA GLU A 103 -0.84 -7.97 -23.36
C GLU A 103 -0.18 -9.34 -23.57
N GLY A 104 -1.00 -10.35 -23.86
CA GLY A 104 -0.52 -11.72 -24.08
C GLY A 104 -0.30 -12.53 -22.80
N THR A 105 0.19 -13.76 -22.99
CA THR A 105 0.31 -14.79 -21.94
C THR A 105 1.72 -15.31 -21.74
N ASP A 106 2.71 -14.78 -22.48
CA ASP A 106 4.09 -15.18 -22.35
C ASP A 106 4.64 -14.70 -21.01
N SER A 107 4.96 -15.64 -20.12
CA SER A 107 5.48 -15.36 -18.78
C SER A 107 6.43 -16.45 -18.30
N GLU A 108 7.31 -16.09 -17.36
CA GLU A 108 8.27 -17.01 -16.73
C GLU A 108 7.56 -18.11 -15.92
N ASN A 109 6.41 -17.79 -15.33
CA ASN A 109 5.57 -18.75 -14.60
C ASN A 109 4.38 -19.22 -15.45
N THR A 110 3.92 -20.44 -15.18
CA THR A 110 2.74 -21.05 -15.86
C THR A 110 1.45 -20.94 -15.03
N THR A 111 1.55 -20.61 -13.74
CA THR A 111 0.42 -20.48 -12.82
C THR A 111 0.50 -19.21 -11.98
N CYS A 112 -0.66 -18.63 -11.67
CA CYS A 112 -0.76 -17.41 -10.87
C CYS A 112 -0.19 -17.63 -9.45
N PRO A 113 0.71 -16.75 -8.94
CA PRO A 113 1.34 -16.92 -7.63
C PRO A 113 0.33 -16.86 -6.47
N TYR A 114 -0.87 -16.32 -6.68
CA TYR A 114 -1.89 -16.20 -5.62
C TYR A 114 -2.81 -17.42 -5.54
N SER A 115 -3.27 -17.89 -6.70
CA SER A 115 -4.36 -18.87 -6.81
C SER A 115 -3.95 -20.23 -7.35
N GLY A 116 -2.78 -20.35 -7.99
CA GLY A 116 -2.35 -21.56 -8.71
C GLY A 116 -3.09 -21.82 -10.03
N LYS A 117 -4.06 -20.98 -10.42
CA LYS A 117 -4.77 -21.12 -11.71
C LYS A 117 -3.87 -20.74 -12.91
N PRO A 118 -4.16 -21.25 -14.13
CA PRO A 118 -3.40 -20.93 -15.33
C PRO A 118 -3.29 -19.43 -15.62
N VAL A 119 -2.19 -19.04 -16.27
CA VAL A 119 -1.94 -17.65 -16.68
C VAL A 119 -2.86 -17.25 -17.84
N THR A 120 -3.45 -16.07 -17.70
CA THR A 120 -4.25 -15.41 -18.73
C THR A 120 -3.90 -13.92 -18.89
N HIS A 121 -3.14 -13.36 -17.95
CA HIS A 121 -2.75 -11.95 -17.91
C HIS A 121 -1.29 -11.85 -17.49
N THR A 122 -0.54 -10.89 -18.02
CA THR A 122 0.90 -10.73 -17.72
C THR A 122 1.22 -9.31 -17.26
N LEU A 123 2.25 -9.17 -16.44
CA LEU A 123 2.91 -7.89 -16.17
C LEU A 123 4.37 -7.96 -16.56
N SER A 124 4.94 -6.82 -16.98
CA SER A 124 6.37 -6.63 -17.12
C SER A 124 6.95 -5.93 -15.90
N LEU A 125 8.12 -6.37 -15.45
CA LEU A 125 8.92 -5.70 -14.42
C LEU A 125 10.41 -5.86 -14.77
N TYR A 126 11.10 -4.75 -15.04
CA TYR A 126 12.51 -4.74 -15.48
C TYR A 126 12.80 -5.70 -16.66
N GLY A 127 11.90 -5.75 -17.64
CA GLY A 127 12.04 -6.59 -18.83
C GLY A 127 11.68 -8.06 -18.63
N ARG A 128 11.37 -8.49 -17.40
CA ARG A 128 10.86 -9.82 -17.07
C ARG A 128 9.34 -9.86 -17.14
N SER A 129 8.77 -11.01 -17.52
CA SER A 129 7.32 -11.17 -17.66
C SER A 129 6.75 -12.18 -16.66
N PHE A 130 5.74 -11.77 -15.90
CA PHE A 130 5.10 -12.59 -14.87
C PHE A 130 3.60 -12.72 -15.10
N GLY A 131 3.09 -13.93 -14.97
CA GLY A 131 1.72 -14.32 -15.30
C GLY A 131 0.77 -14.40 -14.10
N PHE A 132 -0.49 -14.06 -14.34
CA PHE A 132 -1.60 -14.02 -13.40
C PHE A 132 -2.86 -14.61 -14.04
N CYS A 133 -3.79 -15.06 -13.20
CA CYS A 133 -5.00 -15.76 -13.66
C CYS A 133 -6.17 -14.84 -14.03
N ASN A 134 -6.07 -13.54 -13.73
CA ASN A 134 -7.05 -12.51 -14.10
C ASN A 134 -6.43 -11.11 -13.97
N ALA A 135 -7.13 -10.12 -14.55
CA ALA A 135 -6.75 -8.70 -14.50
C ALA A 135 -6.57 -8.21 -13.06
N PHE A 136 -7.51 -8.49 -12.14
CA PHE A 136 -7.39 -8.03 -10.76
C PHE A 136 -6.09 -8.50 -10.07
N CYS A 137 -5.72 -9.76 -10.26
CA CYS A 137 -4.48 -10.32 -9.73
C CYS A 137 -3.25 -9.63 -10.31
N ARG A 138 -3.25 -9.33 -11.61
CA ARG A 138 -2.19 -8.57 -12.27
C ARG A 138 -2.16 -7.12 -11.77
N ASP A 139 -3.28 -6.44 -11.80
CA ASP A 139 -3.38 -4.98 -11.63
C ASP A 139 -3.11 -4.56 -10.19
N LYS A 140 -3.60 -5.31 -9.20
CA LYS A 140 -3.23 -5.05 -7.79
C LYS A 140 -1.74 -5.25 -7.53
N THR A 141 -1.07 -6.08 -8.35
CA THR A 141 0.38 -6.33 -8.27
C THR A 141 1.15 -5.26 -8.99
N VAL A 142 0.72 -4.85 -10.19
CA VAL A 142 1.22 -3.65 -10.89
C VAL A 142 1.12 -2.42 -9.98
N ALA A 143 0.02 -2.27 -9.25
CA ALA A 143 -0.21 -1.14 -8.36
C ALA A 143 0.76 -1.06 -7.18
N ASP A 144 1.30 -2.19 -6.68
CA ASP A 144 2.35 -2.25 -5.66
C ASP A 144 2.97 -3.68 -5.58
N PRO A 145 4.04 -3.98 -6.34
CA PRO A 145 4.55 -5.36 -6.43
C PRO A 145 5.04 -5.92 -5.09
N GLU A 146 5.73 -5.10 -4.29
CA GLU A 146 6.33 -5.51 -3.02
C GLU A 146 5.30 -5.71 -1.90
N ALA A 147 4.05 -5.30 -2.10
CA ALA A 147 2.97 -5.58 -1.14
C ALA A 147 2.63 -7.09 -1.06
N TRP A 148 3.13 -7.90 -2.01
CA TRP A 148 2.71 -9.28 -2.24
C TRP A 148 3.87 -10.29 -2.12
N PRO A 149 4.08 -10.90 -0.93
CA PRO A 149 5.20 -11.83 -0.72
C PRO A 149 5.27 -13.00 -1.71
N LYS A 150 4.12 -13.57 -2.12
CA LYS A 150 4.10 -14.66 -3.12
C LYS A 150 4.59 -14.23 -4.49
N PHE A 151 4.36 -12.97 -4.89
CA PHE A 151 4.91 -12.44 -6.13
C PHE A 151 6.39 -12.11 -5.97
N MET A 152 6.79 -11.50 -4.85
CA MET A 152 8.21 -11.21 -4.62
C MET A 152 9.08 -12.46 -4.57
N ALA A 153 8.57 -13.57 -4.02
CA ALA A 153 9.26 -14.86 -4.05
C ALA A 153 9.46 -15.38 -5.49
N LEU A 154 8.47 -15.18 -6.37
CA LEU A 154 8.58 -15.51 -7.80
C LEU A 154 9.53 -14.55 -8.55
N TYR A 155 9.51 -13.27 -8.21
CA TYR A 155 10.42 -12.29 -8.81
C TYR A 155 11.88 -12.52 -8.39
N GLN A 156 12.11 -13.05 -7.19
CA GLN A 156 13.44 -13.28 -6.63
C GLN A 156 14.03 -14.67 -6.96
N SER A 157 13.25 -15.57 -7.57
CA SER A 157 13.76 -16.83 -8.13
C SER A 157 14.44 -16.59 -9.47
#